data_AF-A0A699H7C0-F1
#
_entry.id   AF-A0A699H7C0-F1
#
_cell.length_a   1.000
_cell.length_b   1.000
_cell.length_c   1.000
_cell.angle_alpha   90.00
_cell.angle_beta   90.00
_cell.angle_gamma   90.00
#
_symmetry.space_group_name_H-M   'P 1'
#
loop_
_entity.id
_entity.type
_entity.pdbx_description
1 polymer ?
#
loop_
_entity_poly.entity_id
_entity_poly.type
_entity_poly.pdbx_seq_one_letter_code
_entity_poly.pdbx_strand_id
1 'polypeptide(L)'
;MKDIKIYSLFPDKMGPNVMSLEDFLKNGLPMLDDDIEERIKKASSNGNVLRYVCIIDTKDISVSLMERPKDSALGRLKGSDNAVEIYTDQCYSDKQPLMIQGPGAGNNTTAAGVLADILDLQDLYS
;
A
#
# COMPACT_ATOMS: atom_id res chain seq x y z
N MET A 1 13.59 -9.73 -0.65
CA MET A 1 13.37 -8.46 -1.40
C MET A 1 13.71 -8.57 -2.88
N LYS A 2 14.70 -9.38 -3.31
CA LYS A 2 15.00 -9.54 -4.75
C LYS A 2 13.88 -10.22 -5.57
N ASP A 3 12.95 -10.88 -4.89
CA ASP A 3 11.84 -11.62 -5.51
C ASP A 3 10.52 -10.82 -5.54
N ILE A 4 10.55 -9.53 -5.20
CA ILE A 4 9.37 -8.65 -5.21
C ILE A 4 9.54 -7.62 -6.33
N LYS A 5 8.56 -7.56 -7.25
CA LYS A 5 8.51 -6.55 -8.31
C LYS A 5 7.98 -5.24 -7.76
N ILE A 6 8.86 -4.28 -7.48
CA ILE A 6 8.48 -2.98 -6.91
C ILE A 6 8.52 -1.90 -7.99
N TYR A 7 7.39 -1.23 -8.22
CA TYR A 7 7.34 0.00 -8.98
C TYR A 7 7.73 1.17 -8.06
N SER A 8 8.87 1.79 -8.32
CA SER A 8 9.32 2.97 -7.59
C SER A 8 8.46 4.19 -7.94
N LEU A 9 8.16 5.03 -6.95
CA LEU A 9 7.43 6.29 -7.14
C LEU A 9 8.33 7.42 -7.64
N PHE A 10 9.64 7.22 -7.67
CA PHE A 10 10.61 8.14 -8.23
C PHE A 10 11.63 7.38 -9.09
N PRO A 11 12.19 8.01 -10.13
CA PRO A 11 13.20 7.39 -10.99
C PRO A 11 14.55 7.27 -10.26
N ASP A 12 15.39 6.32 -10.66
CA ASP A 12 16.70 6.06 -10.01
C ASP A 12 17.61 7.30 -9.94
N LYS A 13 17.49 8.21 -10.91
CA LYS A 13 18.22 9.50 -10.94
C LYS A 13 17.85 10.46 -9.80
N MET A 14 16.78 10.17 -9.06
CA MET A 14 16.33 10.91 -7.87
C MET A 14 16.56 10.12 -6.58
N GLY A 15 17.25 8.98 -6.66
CA GLY A 15 17.53 8.14 -5.50
C GLY A 15 18.58 8.74 -4.55
N PRO A 16 18.71 8.18 -3.34
CA PRO A 16 19.58 8.69 -2.28
C PRO A 16 21.08 8.63 -2.62
N ASN A 17 21.47 7.83 -3.62
CA ASN A 17 22.85 7.76 -4.10
C ASN A 17 23.20 8.91 -5.08
N VAL A 18 22.20 9.66 -5.56
CA VAL A 18 22.36 10.68 -6.61
C VAL A 18 22.09 12.08 -6.07
N MET A 19 21.12 12.24 -5.16
CA MET A 19 20.78 13.53 -4.57
C MET A 19 20.52 13.41 -3.06
N SER A 20 20.71 14.52 -2.36
CA SER A 20 20.39 14.63 -0.95
C SER A 20 18.87 14.60 -0.72
N LEU A 21 18.44 14.27 0.50
CA LEU A 21 17.03 14.32 0.88
C LEU A 21 16.46 15.75 0.72
N GLU A 22 17.24 16.77 1.08
CA GLU A 22 16.81 18.16 0.98
C GLU A 22 16.60 18.57 -0.49
N ASP A 23 17.54 18.22 -1.37
CA ASP A 23 17.42 18.49 -2.80
C ASP A 23 16.27 17.70 -3.45
N PHE A 24 16.06 16.45 -3.03
CA PHE A 24 14.92 15.66 -3.46
C PHE A 24 13.60 16.34 -3.10
N LEU A 25 13.42 16.75 -1.84
CA LEU A 25 12.19 17.38 -1.39
C LEU A 25 11.95 18.74 -2.06
N LYS A 26 13.01 19.53 -2.27
CA LYS A 26 12.89 20.88 -2.81
C LYS A 26 12.77 20.92 -4.33
N ASN A 27 13.54 20.10 -5.04
CA ASN A 27 13.68 20.17 -6.49
C ASN A 27 13.21 18.90 -7.20
N GLY A 28 13.41 17.71 -6.60
CA GLY A 28 13.03 16.44 -7.22
C GLY A 28 11.53 16.17 -7.18
N LEU A 29 10.91 16.34 -6.02
CA LEU A 29 9.50 16.03 -5.78
C LEU A 29 8.56 16.85 -6.68
N PRO A 30 8.73 18.17 -6.87
CA PRO A 30 7.87 18.94 -7.79
C PRO A 30 7.92 18.46 -9.23
N MET A 31 9.01 17.81 -9.67
CA MET A 31 9.12 17.27 -11.03
C MET A 31 8.30 15.99 -11.24
N LEU A 32 7.80 15.37 -10.17
CA LEU A 32 6.96 14.17 -10.23
C LEU A 32 5.47 14.49 -10.23
N ASP A 33 5.09 15.73 -9.84
CA ASP A 33 3.71 16.12 -9.63
C ASP A 33 2.88 16.01 -10.92
N ASP A 34 3.41 16.48 -12.06
CA ASP A 34 2.67 16.49 -13.34
C ASP A 34 2.26 15.07 -13.80
N ASP A 35 3.19 14.09 -13.76
CA ASP A 35 2.91 12.69 -14.16
C ASP A 35 1.90 12.03 -13.22
N ILE A 36 2.05 12.26 -11.91
CA ILE A 36 1.12 11.71 -10.93
C ILE A 36 -0.26 12.36 -11.06
N GLU A 37 -0.33 13.67 -11.28
CA GLU A 37 -1.59 14.39 -11.47
C GLU A 37 -2.31 13.91 -12.73
N GLU A 38 -1.61 13.70 -13.84
CA GLU A 38 -2.18 13.13 -15.06
C GLU A 38 -2.79 11.75 -14.81
N ARG A 39 -2.07 10.87 -14.11
CA ARG A 39 -2.57 9.53 -13.74
C ARG A 39 -3.78 9.61 -12.82
N ILE A 40 -3.80 10.54 -11.86
CA ILE A 40 -4.96 10.76 -10.98
C ILE A 40 -6.17 11.25 -11.79
N LYS A 41 -5.97 12.20 -12.71
CA LYS A 41 -7.03 12.72 -13.59
C LYS A 41 -7.60 11.60 -14.47
N LYS A 42 -6.74 10.79 -15.08
CA LYS A 42 -7.13 9.63 -15.89
C LYS A 42 -7.90 8.57 -15.09
N ALA A 43 -7.41 8.21 -13.90
CA ALA A 43 -8.14 7.28 -13.04
C ALA A 43 -9.51 7.87 -12.65
N SER A 44 -9.54 9.15 -12.30
CA SER A 44 -10.78 9.84 -11.92
C SER A 44 -11.80 9.91 -13.04
N SER A 45 -11.38 10.12 -14.30
CA SER A 45 -12.29 10.11 -15.46
C SER A 45 -12.92 8.73 -15.70
N ASN A 46 -12.26 7.66 -15.24
CA ASN A 46 -12.77 6.29 -15.31
C ASN A 46 -13.60 5.90 -14.08
N GLY A 47 -13.90 6.83 -13.17
CA GLY A 47 -14.57 6.53 -11.90
C GLY A 47 -13.69 5.82 -10.86
N ASN A 48 -12.38 5.76 -11.10
CA ASN A 48 -11.39 5.11 -10.25
C ASN A 48 -10.63 6.12 -9.38
N VAL A 49 -9.83 5.57 -8.47
CA VAL A 49 -8.80 6.26 -7.69
C VAL A 49 -7.48 5.51 -7.80
N LEU A 50 -6.37 6.23 -7.69
CA LEU A 50 -5.05 5.63 -7.68
C LEU A 50 -4.69 5.16 -6.26
N ARG A 51 -4.17 3.95 -6.14
CA ARG A 51 -3.72 3.35 -4.87
C ARG A 51 -2.38 2.67 -5.09
N TYR A 52 -1.49 2.75 -4.09
CA TYR A 52 -0.24 1.97 -4.10
C TYR A 52 -0.52 0.63 -3.42
N VAL A 53 -0.58 -0.44 -4.20
CA VAL A 53 -1.11 -1.74 -3.78
C VAL A 53 -0.02 -2.80 -3.88
N CYS A 54 0.09 -3.63 -2.84
CA CYS A 54 0.83 -4.88 -2.89
C CYS A 54 -0.13 -6.01 -3.28
N ILE A 55 0.21 -6.78 -4.31
CA ILE A 55 -0.48 -8.00 -4.69
C ILE A 55 0.47 -9.17 -4.46
N ILE A 56 -0.04 -10.16 -3.72
CA ILE A 56 0.62 -11.44 -3.47
C ILE A 56 -0.20 -12.50 -4.21
N ASP A 57 0.37 -13.04 -5.28
CA ASP A 57 -0.14 -14.22 -5.97
C ASP A 57 0.77 -15.42 -5.64
N THR A 58 0.27 -16.63 -5.87
CA THR A 58 0.94 -17.91 -5.72
C THR A 58 2.34 -17.98 -6.32
N LYS A 59 2.63 -17.18 -7.36
CA LYS A 59 3.91 -17.20 -8.09
C LYS A 59 4.70 -15.90 -8.03
N ASP A 60 4.04 -14.78 -7.75
CA ASP A 60 4.62 -13.45 -7.92
C ASP A 60 4.12 -12.50 -6.84
N ILE A 61 5.02 -11.64 -6.36
CA ILE A 61 4.69 -10.53 -5.47
C ILE A 61 5.02 -9.24 -6.20
N SER A 62 4.07 -8.30 -6.23
CA SER A 62 4.27 -7.00 -6.86
C SER A 62 3.71 -5.85 -6.03
N VAL A 63 4.36 -4.70 -6.10
CA VAL A 63 3.92 -3.46 -5.47
C VAL A 63 3.91 -2.36 -6.52
N SER A 64 2.74 -1.78 -6.80
CA SER A 64 2.63 -0.74 -7.82
C SER A 64 1.44 0.20 -7.64
N LEU A 65 1.44 1.30 -8.40
CA LEU A 65 0.29 2.17 -8.54
C LEU A 65 -0.78 1.48 -9.39
N MET A 66 -1.97 1.29 -8.82
CA MET A 66 -3.11 0.65 -9.47
C MET A 66 -4.34 1.54 -9.40
N GLU A 67 -5.12 1.54 -10.48
CA GLU A 67 -6.46 2.11 -10.50
C GLU A 67 -7.43 1.16 -9.79
N ARG A 68 -8.20 1.68 -8.84
CA ARG A 68 -9.24 0.94 -8.14
C ARG A 68 -10.58 1.70 -8.24
N PRO A 69 -11.71 1.01 -8.46
CA PRO A 69 -13.02 1.66 -8.41
C PRO A 69 -13.22 2.41 -7.09
N LYS A 70 -13.79 3.62 -7.14
CA LYS A 70 -14.03 4.44 -5.95
C LYS A 70 -14.86 3.76 -4.87
N ASP A 71 -15.75 2.87 -5.29
CA ASP A 71 -16.64 2.08 -4.45
C ASP A 71 -16.06 0.74 -3.99
N SER A 72 -14.89 0.34 -4.48
CA SER A 72 -14.18 -0.85 -4.00
C SER A 72 -13.65 -0.66 -2.57
N ALA A 73 -13.28 -1.75 -1.90
CA ALA A 73 -12.70 -1.70 -0.55
C ALA A 73 -11.49 -0.77 -0.47
N LEU A 74 -10.51 -1.02 -1.35
CA LEU A 74 -9.29 -0.24 -1.46
C LEU A 74 -9.56 1.19 -1.95
N GLY A 75 -10.61 1.38 -2.76
CA GLY A 75 -11.04 2.71 -3.21
C GLY A 75 -11.58 3.58 -2.07
N ARG A 76 -12.30 2.98 -1.12
CA ARG A 76 -12.98 3.67 -0.01
C ARG A 76 -12.08 3.99 1.19
N LEU A 77 -10.81 3.58 1.17
CA LEU A 77 -9.83 3.94 2.21
C LEU A 77 -9.77 5.45 2.44
N LYS A 78 -9.68 5.86 3.71
CA LYS A 78 -9.62 7.27 4.13
C LYS A 78 -8.43 7.49 5.06
N GLY A 79 -7.84 8.68 5.00
CA GLY A 79 -6.73 9.05 5.88
C GLY A 79 -5.56 8.09 5.77
N SER A 80 -5.11 7.57 6.91
CA SER A 80 -4.02 6.60 7.03
C SER A 80 -4.50 5.15 7.22
N ASP A 81 -5.74 4.86 6.85
CA ASP A 81 -6.25 3.49 6.88
C ASP A 81 -5.52 2.64 5.83
N ASN A 82 -5.16 1.43 6.23
CA ASN A 82 -4.73 0.37 5.33
C ASN A 82 -5.85 -0.69 5.25
N ALA A 83 -5.92 -1.38 4.11
CA ALA A 83 -6.75 -2.57 4.00
C ALA A 83 -6.01 -3.71 3.30
N VAL A 84 -6.39 -4.93 3.67
CA VAL A 84 -5.93 -6.17 3.07
C VAL A 84 -7.17 -6.96 2.64
N GLU A 85 -7.16 -7.41 1.39
CA GLU A 85 -8.16 -8.33 0.85
C GLU A 85 -7.51 -9.72 0.74
N ILE A 86 -8.16 -10.72 1.34
CA ILE A 86 -7.69 -12.11 1.33
C ILE A 86 -8.71 -12.97 0.58
N TYR A 87 -8.21 -13.70 -0.41
CA TYR A 87 -8.99 -14.56 -1.29
C TYR A 87 -8.64 -16.02 -1.02
N THR A 88 -9.63 -16.89 -0.92
CA THR A 88 -9.47 -18.33 -0.74
C THR A 88 -10.50 -19.11 -1.56
N ASP A 89 -10.11 -20.28 -2.08
CA ASP A 89 -10.99 -21.11 -2.91
C ASP A 89 -12.23 -21.61 -2.16
N GLN A 90 -12.11 -21.81 -0.84
CA GLN A 90 -13.16 -22.45 -0.03
C GLN A 90 -14.19 -21.45 0.51
N CYS A 91 -13.73 -20.33 1.08
CA CYS A 91 -14.57 -19.48 1.91
C CYS A 91 -14.65 -18.03 1.42
N TYR A 92 -13.60 -17.54 0.74
CA TYR A 92 -13.45 -16.13 0.39
C TYR A 92 -13.16 -15.98 -1.11
N SER A 93 -14.14 -16.34 -1.94
CA SER A 93 -14.04 -16.24 -3.40
C SER A 93 -13.84 -14.80 -3.90
N ASP A 94 -13.50 -14.64 -5.18
CA ASP A 94 -13.30 -13.34 -5.86
C ASP A 94 -14.45 -12.32 -5.69
N LYS A 95 -15.67 -12.79 -5.42
CA LYS A 95 -16.84 -11.93 -5.23
C LYS A 95 -16.97 -11.39 -3.81
N GLN A 96 -16.39 -12.08 -2.82
CA GLN A 96 -16.52 -11.79 -1.40
C GLN A 96 -15.22 -12.17 -0.66
N PRO A 97 -14.14 -11.39 -0.84
CA PRO A 97 -12.92 -11.59 -0.08
C PRO A 97 -13.12 -11.30 1.40
N LEU A 98 -12.26 -11.88 2.24
CA LEU A 98 -12.10 -11.41 3.62
C LEU A 98 -11.39 -10.05 3.58
N MET A 99 -12.03 -9.04 4.16
CA MET A 99 -11.50 -7.68 4.21
C MET A 99 -11.11 -7.32 5.64
N ILE A 100 -9.84 -6.95 5.81
CA ILE A 100 -9.32 -6.40 7.05
C ILE A 100 -8.94 -4.95 6.78
N GLN A 101 -9.57 -4.00 7.48
CA GLN A 101 -9.28 -2.57 7.35
C GLN A 101 -9.06 -1.98 8.74
N GLY A 102 -8.11 -1.05 8.85
CA GLY A 102 -7.94 -0.25 10.05
C GLY A 102 -6.78 0.73 9.94
N PRO A 103 -6.49 1.46 11.02
CA PRO A 103 -5.35 2.37 11.07
C PRO A 103 -4.06 1.60 10.82
N GLY A 104 -3.38 1.90 9.72
CA GLY A 104 -2.17 1.18 9.32
C GLY A 104 -0.89 1.69 9.96
N ALA A 105 -0.95 2.89 10.54
CA ALA A 105 0.15 3.55 11.22
C ALA A 105 -0.38 4.42 12.36
N GLY A 106 0.32 4.42 13.48
CA GLY A 106 0.01 5.25 14.65
C GLY A 106 0.57 4.64 15.93
N ASN A 107 1.15 5.46 16.81
CA ASN A 107 1.87 5.00 17.99
C ASN A 107 1.05 4.00 18.84
N ASN A 108 -0.23 4.29 19.06
CA ASN A 108 -1.10 3.44 19.88
C ASN A 108 -1.45 2.11 19.19
N THR A 109 -1.74 2.12 17.89
CA THR A 109 -2.10 0.89 17.15
C THR A 109 -0.90 -0.03 17.00
N THR A 110 0.29 0.52 16.75
CA THR A 110 1.53 -0.27 16.70
C THR A 110 1.90 -0.85 18.07
N ALA A 111 1.77 -0.06 19.15
CA ALA A 111 2.05 -0.55 20.50
C ALA A 111 1.08 -1.67 20.95
N ALA A 112 -0.20 -1.56 20.59
CA ALA A 112 -1.19 -2.59 20.87
C ALA A 112 -0.86 -3.92 20.17
N GLY A 113 -0.42 -3.87 18.90
CA GLY A 113 0.02 -5.06 18.16
C GLY A 113 1.20 -5.76 18.84
N VAL A 114 2.23 -5.00 19.22
CA VAL A 114 3.41 -5.56 19.92
C VAL A 114 3.02 -6.16 21.29
N LEU A 115 2.11 -5.53 22.03
CA LEU A 115 1.64 -6.05 23.32
C LEU A 115 0.86 -7.37 23.14
N ALA A 116 0.02 -7.47 22.12
CA ALA A 116 -0.70 -8.70 21.82
C ALA A 116 0.28 -9.86 21.54
N ASP A 117 1.32 -9.63 20.74
CA ASP A 117 2.35 -10.64 20.47
C ASP A 117 3.07 -11.10 21.75
N ILE A 118 3.31 -10.20 22.71
CA ILE A 118 3.93 -10.55 24.01
C ILE A 118 3.01 -11.47 24.83
N LEU A 119 1.70 -11.19 24.85
CA LEU A 119 0.73 -12.02 25.56
C LEU A 119 0.60 -13.40 24.90
N ASP A 120 0.53 -13.45 23.57
CA ASP A 120 0.47 -14.70 22.82
C ASP A 120 1.71 -15.56 23.07
N LEU A 121 2.89 -14.95 23.16
CA LEU A 121 4.14 -15.65 23.53
C LEU A 121 4.09 -16.19 24.96
N GLN A 122 3.56 -15.42 25.92
CA GLN A 122 3.41 -15.89 27.30
C GLN A 122 2.51 -17.13 27.36
N ASP A 123 1.37 -17.10 26.68
CA ASP A 123 0.40 -18.20 26.65
C ASP A 123 0.97 -19.45 25.95
N LEU A 124 1.89 -19.29 25.00
CA LEU A 124 2.55 -20.41 24.32
C LEU A 124 3.56 -21.17 25.19
N TYR A 125 4.11 -20.52 26.23
CA TYR A 125 5.15 -21.07 27.10
C TYR A 125 4.71 -21.26 28.56
N SER A 126 3.40 -21.14 28.84
CA SER A 126 2.79 -21.45 30.13
C SER A 126 2.08 -22.81 30.12
#